data_AF-A0A561UCL2-F1
#
_entry.id   AF-A0A561UCL2-F1
#
_cell.length_a   1.000
_cell.length_b   1.000
_cell.length_c   1.000
_cell.angle_alpha   90.00
_cell.angle_beta   90.00
_cell.angle_gamma   90.00
#
_symmetry.space_group_name_H-M   'P 1'
#
loop_
_entity.id
_entity.type
_entity.pdbx_description
1 polymer ?
#
loop_
_entity_poly.entity_id
_entity_poly.type
_entity_poly.pdbx_seq_one_letter_code
_entity_poly.pdbx_strand_id
1 'polypeptide(L)'
;MKKPRVPANDLTQYDSLADQWWDPRGPFAALGWIAAKRGQLIPQADRPGATLVDVACGGGLLHPHIAGKGYKHVGVDQSERSLEVAQAHGVDETILADVAKLPFEDESVDVVVAGQCLEHVPDPYAVVAECCRVLRPGGTLLLDTIADTFLARILIVTLTENLPLPGMAPKGCHDHRLFVNRERLARTARQGGVPLRMYGLWPEAKALIPWFFKLRTTVPMFPTKSTNVMFQAIGTKTAAPSGNGR
;
A
#
# COMPACT_ATOMS: atom_id res chain seq x y z
N MET A 1 11.10 -27.97 -22.00
CA MET A 1 11.94 -27.15 -21.10
C MET A 1 11.08 -26.67 -19.93
N LYS A 2 11.45 -26.95 -18.67
CA LYS A 2 10.77 -26.38 -17.51
C LYS A 2 11.05 -24.87 -17.49
N LYS A 3 10.02 -24.02 -17.42
CA LYS A 3 10.20 -22.57 -17.20
C LYS A 3 11.11 -22.38 -15.97
N PRO A 4 12.11 -21.48 -16.02
CA PRO A 4 12.91 -21.17 -14.85
C PRO A 4 11.96 -20.70 -13.73
N ARG A 5 12.20 -21.22 -12.51
CA ARG A 5 11.39 -20.89 -11.34
C ARG A 5 11.73 -19.46 -10.95
N VAL A 6 10.78 -18.54 -11.14
CA VAL A 6 10.92 -17.16 -10.68
C VAL A 6 11.11 -17.18 -9.15
N PRO A 7 12.11 -16.47 -8.59
CA PRO A 7 12.26 -16.34 -7.14
C PRO A 7 10.98 -15.80 -6.50
N ALA A 8 10.66 -16.24 -5.28
CA ALA A 8 9.58 -15.61 -4.54
C ALA A 8 9.94 -14.14 -4.28
N ASN A 9 8.96 -13.24 -4.39
CA ASN A 9 9.15 -11.79 -4.19
C ASN A 9 10.16 -11.13 -5.17
N ASP A 10 10.13 -11.54 -6.43
CA ASP A 10 10.94 -10.92 -7.49
C ASP A 10 10.31 -9.60 -7.97
N LEU A 11 10.94 -8.47 -7.60
CA LEU A 11 10.46 -7.13 -7.95
C LEU A 11 10.50 -6.84 -9.47
N THR A 12 11.29 -7.58 -10.25
CA THR A 12 11.35 -7.40 -11.72
C THR A 12 10.04 -7.77 -12.42
N GLN A 13 9.14 -8.47 -11.72
CA GLN A 13 7.80 -8.77 -12.22
C GLN A 13 6.95 -7.50 -12.40
N TYR A 14 7.17 -6.46 -11.59
CA TYR A 14 6.42 -5.21 -11.70
C TYR A 14 6.77 -4.45 -12.98
N ASP A 15 8.04 -4.45 -13.40
CA ASP A 15 8.43 -3.88 -14.70
C ASP A 15 7.81 -4.66 -15.87
N SER A 16 7.78 -5.99 -15.75
CA SER A 16 7.23 -6.87 -16.80
C SER A 16 5.70 -6.79 -16.94
N LEU A 17 5.01 -6.34 -15.89
CA LEU A 17 3.55 -6.25 -15.83
C LEU A 17 3.04 -4.81 -15.75
N ALA A 18 3.91 -3.80 -15.94
CA ALA A 18 3.56 -2.39 -15.76
C ALA A 18 2.32 -1.97 -16.56
N ASP A 19 2.17 -2.45 -17.80
CA ASP A 19 1.01 -2.16 -18.65
C ASP A 19 -0.33 -2.71 -18.11
N GLN A 20 -0.29 -3.58 -17.09
CA GLN A 20 -1.47 -4.19 -16.48
C GLN A 20 -1.92 -3.53 -15.19
N TRP A 21 -1.21 -2.49 -14.70
CA TRP A 21 -1.56 -1.76 -13.46
C TRP A 21 -3.03 -1.34 -13.43
N TRP A 22 -3.54 -0.86 -14.57
CA TRP A 22 -4.89 -0.29 -14.69
C TRP A 22 -5.91 -1.21 -15.37
N ASP A 23 -5.56 -2.46 -15.68
CA ASP A 23 -6.57 -3.41 -16.18
C ASP A 23 -7.49 -3.82 -15.01
N PRO A 24 -8.81 -3.48 -15.05
CA PRO A 24 -9.75 -3.82 -13.98
C PRO A 24 -9.98 -5.33 -13.81
N ARG A 25 -9.39 -6.15 -14.68
CA ARG A 25 -9.41 -7.61 -14.66
C ARG A 25 -8.01 -8.22 -14.70
N GLY A 26 -6.98 -7.37 -14.64
CA GLY A 26 -5.59 -7.78 -14.62
C GLY A 26 -5.15 -8.26 -13.22
N PRO A 27 -3.88 -8.67 -13.10
CA PRO A 27 -3.30 -9.19 -11.85
C PRO A 27 -3.33 -8.17 -10.70
N PHE A 28 -3.42 -6.87 -11.00
CA PHE A 28 -3.43 -5.78 -10.02
C PHE A 28 -4.83 -5.23 -9.70
N ALA A 29 -5.89 -5.83 -10.23
CA ALA A 29 -7.27 -5.33 -10.03
C ALA A 29 -7.64 -5.16 -8.55
N ALA A 30 -7.22 -6.11 -7.69
CA ALA A 30 -7.46 -6.04 -6.25
C ALA A 30 -6.74 -4.85 -5.57
N LEU A 31 -5.55 -4.47 -6.06
CA LEU A 31 -4.82 -3.31 -5.54
C LEU A 31 -5.59 -2.01 -5.79
N GLY A 32 -6.29 -1.91 -6.93
CA GLY A 32 -7.18 -0.78 -7.22
C GLY A 32 -8.36 -0.69 -6.24
N TRP A 33 -8.94 -1.82 -5.84
CA TRP A 33 -10.02 -1.85 -4.84
C TRP A 33 -9.54 -1.40 -3.46
N ILE A 34 -8.34 -1.84 -3.07
CA ILE A 34 -7.71 -1.45 -1.82
C ILE A 34 -7.34 0.04 -1.84
N ALA A 35 -6.78 0.54 -2.95
CA ALA A 35 -6.48 1.96 -3.15
C ALA A 35 -7.74 2.84 -3.05
N ALA A 36 -8.87 2.40 -3.64
CA ALA A 36 -10.15 3.08 -3.48
C ALA A 36 -10.58 3.19 -2.01
N LYS A 37 -10.35 2.14 -1.21
CA LYS A 37 -10.65 2.17 0.22
C LYS A 37 -9.69 3.07 1.00
N ARG A 38 -8.38 3.01 0.70
CA ARG A 38 -7.36 3.93 1.26
C ARG A 38 -7.79 5.38 1.04
N GLY A 39 -8.15 5.69 -0.20
CA GLY A 39 -8.61 7.00 -0.63
C GLY A 39 -9.68 7.58 0.27
N GLN A 40 -10.68 6.80 0.70
CA GLN A 40 -11.78 7.27 1.56
C GLN A 40 -11.33 7.80 2.93
N LEU A 41 -10.16 7.40 3.40
CA LEU A 41 -9.67 7.69 4.76
C LEU A 41 -8.68 8.84 4.80
N ILE A 42 -8.12 9.20 3.64
CA ILE A 42 -7.23 10.34 3.50
C ILE A 42 -8.05 11.62 3.74
N PRO A 43 -7.70 12.47 4.72
CA PRO A 43 -8.44 13.69 4.99
C PRO A 43 -8.28 14.71 3.86
N GLN A 44 -9.12 15.75 3.81
CA GLN A 44 -8.85 16.91 2.97
C GLN A 44 -7.56 17.61 3.43
N ALA A 45 -6.79 18.16 2.51
CA ALA A 45 -5.63 18.97 2.84
C ALA A 45 -6.07 20.17 3.69
N ASP A 46 -5.33 20.43 4.77
CA ASP A 46 -5.58 21.56 5.68
C ASP A 46 -4.90 22.85 5.22
N ARG A 47 -4.04 22.78 4.21
CA ARG A 47 -3.30 23.91 3.65
C ARG A 47 -3.04 23.74 2.15
N PRO A 48 -2.91 24.84 1.39
CA PRO A 48 -2.42 24.78 0.02
C PRO A 48 -1.02 24.17 -0.07
N GLY A 49 -0.78 23.37 -1.10
CA GLY A 49 0.52 22.72 -1.33
C GLY A 49 0.86 21.64 -0.30
N ALA A 50 -0.13 21.10 0.41
CA ALA A 50 0.07 19.91 1.24
C ALA A 50 0.59 18.75 0.37
N THR A 51 1.53 17.98 0.88
CA THR A 51 2.19 16.88 0.15
C THR A 51 1.70 15.54 0.67
N LEU A 52 1.29 14.68 -0.27
CA LEU A 52 1.02 13.27 -0.02
C LEU A 52 2.07 12.41 -0.72
N VAL A 53 2.76 11.57 0.05
CA VAL A 53 3.71 10.59 -0.47
C VAL A 53 3.06 9.21 -0.51
N ASP A 54 2.98 8.59 -1.69
CA ASP A 54 2.57 7.19 -1.89
C ASP A 54 3.82 6.32 -2.09
N VAL A 55 4.16 5.56 -1.05
CA VAL A 55 5.36 4.73 -0.94
C VAL A 55 5.10 3.37 -1.60
N ALA A 56 5.94 3.00 -2.55
CA ALA A 56 5.70 1.94 -3.52
C ALA A 56 4.39 2.18 -4.29
N CYS A 57 4.30 3.34 -4.97
CA CYS A 57 3.07 3.79 -5.62
C CYS A 57 2.63 2.90 -6.79
N GLY A 58 3.51 2.03 -7.30
CA GLY A 58 3.25 1.24 -8.50
C GLY A 58 2.83 2.13 -9.65
N GLY A 59 1.77 1.73 -10.37
CA GLY A 59 1.18 2.51 -11.46
C GLY A 59 0.28 3.68 -11.02
N GLY A 60 0.31 4.11 -9.75
CA GLY A 60 -0.40 5.30 -9.29
C GLY A 60 -1.89 5.12 -9.01
N LEU A 61 -2.33 3.90 -8.65
CA LEU A 61 -3.74 3.54 -8.44
C LEU A 61 -4.46 4.37 -7.36
N LEU A 62 -3.72 5.02 -6.45
CA LEU A 62 -4.29 5.90 -5.44
C LEU A 62 -4.77 7.24 -6.01
N HIS A 63 -4.16 7.72 -7.09
CA HIS A 63 -4.32 9.10 -7.57
C HIS A 63 -5.79 9.52 -7.79
N PRO A 64 -6.65 8.74 -8.46
CA PRO A 64 -8.05 9.13 -8.68
C PRO A 64 -8.86 9.30 -7.39
N HIS A 65 -8.41 8.69 -6.29
CA HIS A 65 -9.10 8.69 -5.01
C HIS A 65 -8.64 9.80 -4.07
N ILE A 66 -7.60 10.54 -4.47
CA ILE A 66 -7.12 11.75 -3.80
C ILE A 66 -7.23 12.99 -4.68
N ALA A 67 -7.58 12.83 -5.96
CA ALA A 67 -7.94 13.93 -6.83
C ALA A 67 -9.01 14.82 -6.17
N GLY A 68 -8.76 16.12 -6.12
CA GLY A 68 -9.63 17.09 -5.46
C GLY A 68 -9.50 17.15 -3.93
N LYS A 69 -8.55 16.43 -3.31
CA LYS A 69 -8.26 16.56 -1.87
C LYS A 69 -7.25 17.65 -1.51
N GLY A 70 -6.70 18.34 -2.51
CA GLY A 70 -5.78 19.47 -2.31
C GLY A 70 -4.32 19.08 -2.02
N TYR A 71 -3.94 17.81 -2.21
CA TYR A 71 -2.55 17.37 -2.10
C TYR A 71 -1.82 17.43 -3.43
N LYS A 72 -0.54 17.77 -3.39
CA LYS A 72 0.44 17.36 -4.39
C LYS A 72 0.76 15.89 -4.16
N HIS A 73 0.47 15.04 -5.14
CA HIS A 73 0.71 13.60 -5.08
C HIS A 73 2.11 13.25 -5.57
N VAL A 74 2.94 12.75 -4.66
CA VAL A 74 4.30 12.29 -4.97
C VAL A 74 4.35 10.77 -4.83
N GLY A 75 4.60 10.07 -5.94
CA GLY A 75 4.78 8.62 -5.96
C GLY A 75 6.26 8.25 -5.83
N VAL A 76 6.58 7.32 -4.94
CA VAL A 76 7.93 6.76 -4.80
C VAL A 76 7.89 5.27 -5.09
N ASP A 77 8.76 4.77 -5.97
CA ASP A 77 8.84 3.35 -6.29
C ASP A 77 10.27 2.97 -6.72
N GLN A 78 10.56 1.66 -6.78
CA GLN A 78 11.82 1.12 -7.30
C GLN A 78 11.70 0.67 -8.77
N SER A 79 10.47 0.60 -9.32
CA SER A 79 10.19 0.26 -10.71
C SER A 79 10.05 1.52 -11.57
N GLU A 80 11.03 1.79 -12.42
CA GLU A 80 11.00 2.92 -13.37
C GLU A 80 9.77 2.84 -14.29
N ARG A 81 9.43 1.64 -14.78
CA ARG A 81 8.25 1.43 -15.63
C ARG A 81 6.93 1.70 -14.90
N SER A 82 6.84 1.33 -13.63
CA SER A 82 5.65 1.63 -12.83
C SER A 82 5.50 3.14 -12.61
N LEU A 83 6.60 3.85 -12.38
CA LEU A 83 6.62 5.31 -12.25
C LEU A 83 6.20 6.01 -13.57
N GLU A 84 6.64 5.51 -14.72
CA GLU A 84 6.16 6.00 -16.03
C GLU A 84 4.63 5.88 -16.13
N VAL A 85 4.08 4.72 -15.76
CA VAL A 85 2.64 4.47 -15.75
C VAL A 85 1.92 5.38 -14.74
N ALA A 86 2.48 5.57 -13.54
CA ALA A 86 1.92 6.43 -12.51
C ALA A 86 1.81 7.89 -12.99
N GLN A 87 2.88 8.41 -13.58
CA GLN A 87 2.90 9.76 -14.13
C GLN A 87 1.89 9.92 -15.27
N ALA A 88 1.78 8.92 -16.16
CA ALA A 88 0.78 8.90 -17.23
C ALA A 88 -0.68 8.89 -16.71
N HIS A 89 -0.90 8.45 -15.46
CA HIS A 89 -2.21 8.41 -14.81
C HIS A 89 -2.42 9.53 -13.77
N GLY A 90 -1.62 10.59 -13.85
CA GLY A 90 -1.87 11.85 -13.16
C GLY A 90 -1.12 12.06 -11.85
N VAL A 91 -0.26 11.12 -11.42
CA VAL A 91 0.65 11.38 -10.30
C VAL A 91 1.51 12.62 -10.62
N ASP A 92 1.50 13.62 -9.74
CA ASP A 92 2.10 14.94 -10.02
C ASP A 92 3.62 14.88 -10.12
N GLU A 93 4.24 14.05 -9.29
CA GLU A 93 5.69 13.82 -9.25
C GLU A 93 6.00 12.36 -8.94
N THR A 94 6.96 11.78 -9.65
CA THR A 94 7.41 10.39 -9.46
C THR A 94 8.90 10.35 -9.16
N ILE A 95 9.29 9.56 -8.17
CA ILE A 95 10.68 9.48 -7.69
C ILE A 95 11.12 8.01 -7.63
N LEU A 96 12.20 7.70 -8.35
CA LEU A 96 12.87 6.41 -8.27
C LEU A 96 13.76 6.38 -7.03
N ALA A 97 13.37 5.66 -5.98
CA ALA A 97 14.13 5.58 -4.73
C ALA A 97 13.85 4.31 -3.93
N ASP A 98 14.75 4.00 -3.00
CA ASP A 98 14.51 2.98 -1.99
C ASP A 98 13.43 3.45 -1.01
N VAL A 99 12.36 2.67 -0.88
CA VAL A 99 11.23 2.96 0.01
C VAL A 99 11.61 2.92 1.50
N ALA A 100 12.74 2.29 1.86
CA ALA A 100 13.31 2.34 3.21
C ALA A 100 14.19 3.59 3.46
N LYS A 101 14.43 4.41 2.43
CA LYS A 101 15.24 5.63 2.50
C LYS A 101 14.64 6.70 1.60
N LEU A 102 13.54 7.28 2.06
CA LEU A 102 12.76 8.23 1.29
C LEU A 102 13.52 9.57 1.16
N PRO A 103 13.56 10.17 -0.05
CA PRO A 103 14.32 11.39 -0.32
C PRO A 103 13.57 12.66 0.12
N PHE A 104 13.02 12.64 1.35
CA PHE A 104 12.37 13.79 1.96
C PHE A 104 13.03 14.13 3.28
N GLU A 105 13.03 15.42 3.61
CA GLU A 105 13.45 15.92 4.91
C GLU A 105 12.55 15.38 6.03
N ASP A 106 13.09 15.35 7.24
CA ASP A 106 12.31 15.03 8.43
C ASP A 106 11.10 15.96 8.53
N GLU A 107 9.94 15.40 8.90
CA GLU A 107 8.73 16.16 9.22
C GLU A 107 8.23 17.10 8.11
N SER A 108 8.46 16.76 6.85
CA SER A 108 8.13 17.58 5.68
C SER A 108 6.84 17.17 4.93
N VAL A 109 6.28 16.00 5.24
CA VAL A 109 5.14 15.41 4.50
C VAL A 109 3.86 15.45 5.32
N ASP A 110 2.72 15.79 4.71
CA ASP A 110 1.42 15.88 5.37
C ASP A 110 0.71 14.53 5.49
N VAL A 111 0.80 13.70 4.45
CA VAL A 111 0.23 12.35 4.41
C VAL A 111 1.25 11.39 3.82
N VAL A 112 1.50 10.27 4.50
CA VAL A 112 2.27 9.15 3.95
C VAL A 112 1.36 7.95 3.84
N VAL A 113 1.33 7.34 2.65
CA VAL A 113 0.62 6.10 2.37
C VAL A 113 1.63 5.04 1.97
N ALA A 114 1.52 3.83 2.52
CA ALA A 114 2.26 2.66 2.02
C ALA A 114 1.30 1.47 1.95
N GLY A 115 0.85 1.13 0.75
CA GLY A 115 -0.18 0.11 0.54
C GLY A 115 0.33 -1.10 -0.21
N GLN A 116 0.13 -2.30 0.35
CA GLN A 116 0.47 -3.60 -0.25
C GLN A 116 1.94 -3.70 -0.71
N CYS A 117 2.88 -3.12 0.04
CA CYS A 117 4.31 -3.16 -0.28
C CYS A 117 5.19 -3.72 0.86
N LEU A 118 4.71 -3.69 2.11
CA LEU A 118 5.51 -4.09 3.28
C LEU A 118 5.84 -5.59 3.26
N GLU A 119 4.97 -6.40 2.67
CA GLU A 119 5.15 -7.83 2.43
C GLU A 119 6.15 -8.16 1.30
N HIS A 120 6.69 -7.13 0.63
CA HIS A 120 7.61 -7.26 -0.49
C HIS A 120 9.01 -6.69 -0.21
N VAL A 121 9.23 -6.11 0.98
CA VAL A 121 10.52 -5.51 1.35
C VAL A 121 11.29 -6.38 2.36
N PRO A 122 12.63 -6.35 2.36
CA PRO A 122 13.44 -7.11 3.31
C PRO A 122 13.21 -6.72 4.78
N ASP A 123 12.99 -5.42 5.04
CA ASP A 123 12.69 -4.90 6.38
C ASP A 123 11.48 -3.95 6.34
N PRO A 124 10.25 -4.46 6.56
CA PRO A 124 9.05 -3.62 6.58
C PRO A 124 9.07 -2.59 7.71
N TYR A 125 9.85 -2.82 8.78
CA TYR A 125 9.89 -1.92 9.92
C TYR A 125 10.82 -0.73 9.66
N ALA A 126 11.86 -0.90 8.85
CA ALA A 126 12.66 0.21 8.35
C ALA A 126 11.80 1.16 7.50
N VAL A 127 10.96 0.62 6.61
CA VAL A 127 10.00 1.42 5.82
C VAL A 127 9.02 2.16 6.72
N VAL A 128 8.42 1.48 7.72
CA VAL A 128 7.51 2.16 8.66
C VAL A 128 8.21 3.28 9.45
N ALA A 129 9.44 3.05 9.90
CA ALA A 129 10.22 4.07 10.61
C ALA A 129 10.50 5.28 9.70
N GLU A 130 10.84 5.04 8.44
CA GLU A 130 11.09 6.08 7.45
C GLU A 130 9.83 6.88 7.12
N CYS A 131 8.68 6.21 6.96
CA CYS A 131 7.37 6.86 6.83
C CYS A 131 7.08 7.78 8.04
N CYS A 132 7.39 7.34 9.26
CA CYS A 132 7.22 8.18 10.46
C CYS A 132 8.21 9.36 10.52
N ARG A 133 9.44 9.20 10.00
CA ARG A 133 10.47 10.25 9.98
C ARG A 133 10.03 11.42 9.11
N VAL A 134 9.63 11.16 7.87
CA VAL A 134 9.25 12.21 6.90
C VAL A 134 7.90 12.86 7.22
N LEU A 135 7.04 12.16 7.97
CA LEU A 135 5.72 12.67 8.31
C LEU A 135 5.82 13.80 9.34
N ARG A 136 5.15 14.94 9.09
CA ARG A 136 5.11 16.06 10.03
C ARG A 136 4.25 15.76 11.27
N PRO A 137 4.44 16.46 12.40
CA PRO A 137 3.46 16.49 13.48
C PRO A 137 2.05 16.86 12.98
N GLY A 138 1.05 16.08 13.40
CA GLY A 138 -0.32 16.19 12.90
C GLY A 138 -0.57 15.54 11.53
N GLY A 139 0.48 15.06 10.85
CA GLY A 139 0.37 14.34 9.59
C GLY A 139 -0.25 12.96 9.75
N THR A 140 -0.81 12.42 8.67
CA THR A 140 -1.48 11.10 8.66
C THR A 140 -0.59 10.03 8.03
N LEU A 141 -0.44 8.89 8.72
CA LEU A 141 0.13 7.66 8.18
C LEU A 141 -0.99 6.68 7.88
N LEU A 142 -1.01 6.14 6.66
CA LEU A 142 -1.93 5.07 6.26
C LEU A 142 -1.12 3.90 5.68
N LEU A 143 -1.33 2.71 6.24
CA LEU A 143 -0.67 1.48 5.82
C LEU A 143 -1.72 0.41 5.52
N ASP A 144 -1.49 -0.44 4.53
CA ASP A 144 -2.16 -1.74 4.46
C ASP A 144 -1.21 -2.81 3.92
N THR A 145 -1.37 -4.03 4.44
CA THR A 145 -0.48 -5.16 4.13
C THR A 145 -1.13 -6.47 4.57
N ILE A 146 -0.50 -7.57 4.19
CA ILE A 146 -0.84 -8.92 4.62
C ILE A 146 -0.23 -9.21 6.00
N ALA A 147 -1.08 -9.68 6.93
CA ALA A 147 -0.67 -10.07 8.27
C ALA A 147 0.09 -11.40 8.29
N ASP A 148 1.12 -11.48 9.13
CA ASP A 148 1.81 -12.75 9.39
C ASP A 148 1.01 -13.68 10.29
N THR A 149 0.01 -14.34 9.70
CA THR A 149 -0.73 -15.39 10.39
C THR A 149 -0.76 -16.66 9.56
N PHE A 150 -0.91 -17.79 10.25
CA PHE A 150 -1.12 -19.09 9.62
C PHE A 150 -2.31 -19.07 8.63
N LEU A 151 -3.38 -18.34 8.96
CA LEU A 151 -4.55 -18.20 8.09
C LEU A 151 -4.25 -17.39 6.82
N ALA A 152 -3.49 -16.30 6.91
CA ALA A 152 -3.07 -15.52 5.74
C ALA A 152 -2.19 -16.37 4.81
N ARG A 153 -1.28 -17.16 5.39
CA ARG A 153 -0.36 -18.04 4.64
C ARG A 153 -1.12 -19.10 3.85
N ILE A 154 -2.15 -19.71 4.43
CA ILE A 154 -3.02 -20.65 3.71
C ILE A 154 -3.89 -19.93 2.69
N LEU A 155 -4.57 -18.84 3.07
CA LEU A 155 -5.61 -18.25 2.24
C LEU A 155 -5.05 -17.56 1.00
N ILE A 156 -3.97 -16.79 1.13
CA ILE A 156 -3.42 -16.02 0.01
C ILE A 156 -2.77 -16.96 -1.00
N VAL A 157 -1.92 -17.91 -0.58
CA VAL A 157 -1.32 -18.86 -1.54
C VAL A 157 -2.31 -19.88 -2.09
N THR A 158 -3.33 -20.30 -1.33
CA THR A 158 -4.30 -21.29 -1.84
C THR A 158 -5.36 -20.66 -2.74
N LEU A 159 -5.91 -19.47 -2.40
CA LEU A 159 -6.95 -18.82 -3.22
C LEU A 159 -6.39 -17.93 -4.34
N THR A 160 -5.24 -17.28 -4.16
CA THR A 160 -4.72 -16.32 -5.15
C THR A 160 -3.63 -16.88 -6.09
N GLU A 161 -3.02 -18.04 -5.79
CA GLU A 161 -2.00 -18.64 -6.68
C GLU A 161 -2.42 -19.97 -7.33
N ASN A 162 -3.39 -20.71 -6.76
CA ASN A 162 -3.67 -22.10 -7.17
C ASN A 162 -5.04 -22.35 -7.84
N LEU A 163 -5.94 -21.36 -7.87
CA LEU A 163 -7.14 -21.41 -8.70
C LEU A 163 -6.88 -20.78 -10.09
N PRO A 164 -7.54 -21.22 -11.18
CA PRO A 164 -7.45 -20.56 -12.48
C PRO A 164 -8.62 -19.59 -12.67
N LEU A 165 -8.58 -18.42 -12.01
CA LEU A 165 -9.60 -17.37 -12.16
C LEU A 165 -9.00 -16.10 -12.80
N PRO A 166 -9.80 -15.30 -13.54
CA PRO A 166 -9.37 -14.00 -14.04
C PRO A 166 -8.95 -13.05 -12.89
N GLY A 167 -7.91 -12.24 -13.11
CA GLY A 167 -7.44 -11.22 -12.14
C GLY A 167 -6.60 -11.75 -10.98
N MET A 168 -6.04 -12.95 -11.09
CA MET A 168 -5.18 -13.54 -10.05
C MET A 168 -3.73 -13.09 -10.18
N ALA A 169 -3.05 -12.97 -9.03
CA ALA A 169 -1.66 -12.56 -8.95
C ALA A 169 -0.73 -13.64 -9.56
N PRO A 170 0.43 -13.26 -10.14
CA PRO A 170 1.40 -14.22 -10.66
C PRO A 170 1.86 -15.23 -9.60
N LYS A 171 2.04 -16.50 -9.97
CA LYS A 171 2.56 -17.52 -9.03
C LYS A 171 3.92 -17.11 -8.46
N GLY A 172 4.04 -17.10 -7.12
CA GLY A 172 5.30 -16.76 -6.42
C GLY A 172 5.49 -15.28 -6.12
N CYS A 173 4.47 -14.44 -6.29
CA CYS A 173 4.55 -13.02 -5.91
C CYS A 173 4.64 -12.80 -4.38
N HIS A 174 4.18 -13.76 -3.56
CA HIS A 174 4.23 -13.63 -2.10
C HIS A 174 5.21 -14.63 -1.47
N ASP A 175 6.19 -14.15 -0.70
CA ASP A 175 6.90 -14.98 0.29
C ASP A 175 6.23 -14.82 1.65
N HIS A 176 5.64 -15.90 2.16
CA HIS A 176 5.02 -15.95 3.49
C HIS A 176 5.92 -15.54 4.65
N ARG A 177 7.25 -15.59 4.47
CA ARG A 177 8.21 -15.15 5.48
C ARG A 177 8.30 -13.64 5.61
N LEU A 178 7.78 -12.90 4.64
CA LEU A 178 7.75 -11.44 4.61
C LEU A 178 6.44 -10.86 5.11
N PHE A 179 5.48 -11.71 5.50
CA PHE A 179 4.24 -11.22 6.08
C PHE A 179 4.53 -10.42 7.36
N VAL A 180 3.68 -9.43 7.61
CA VAL A 180 4.02 -8.41 8.59
C VAL A 180 3.46 -8.75 9.97
N ASN A 181 4.35 -8.83 10.97
CA ASN A 181 3.93 -8.91 12.36
C ASN A 181 3.31 -7.58 12.82
N ARG A 182 2.01 -7.62 13.12
CA ARG A 182 1.19 -6.45 13.47
C ARG A 182 1.64 -5.74 14.75
N GLU A 183 2.06 -6.50 15.76
CA GLU A 183 2.49 -5.93 17.04
C GLU A 183 3.82 -5.17 16.87
N ARG A 184 4.76 -5.74 16.11
CA ARG A 184 6.01 -5.08 15.79
C ARG A 184 5.76 -3.85 14.92
N LEU A 185 4.87 -3.91 13.92
CA LEU A 185 4.49 -2.76 13.11
C LEU A 185 3.86 -1.64 13.97
N ALA A 186 2.92 -1.98 14.86
CA ALA A 186 2.31 -1.02 15.78
C ALA A 186 3.34 -0.40 16.73
N ARG A 187 4.29 -1.20 17.22
CA ARG A 187 5.37 -0.73 18.10
C ARG A 187 6.31 0.23 17.37
N THR A 188 6.75 -0.12 16.16
CA THR A 188 7.61 0.72 15.33
C THR A 188 6.94 2.07 15.03
N ALA A 189 5.69 2.06 14.58
CA ALA A 189 4.95 3.29 14.32
C ALA A 189 4.79 4.14 15.59
N ARG A 190 4.50 3.50 16.74
CA ARG A 190 4.41 4.20 18.03
C ARG A 190 5.73 4.83 18.47
N GLN A 191 6.87 4.17 18.22
CA GLN A 191 8.20 4.74 18.47
C GLN A 191 8.46 5.97 17.60
N GLY A 192 7.95 5.97 16.35
CA GLY A 192 7.94 7.14 15.46
C GLY A 192 6.86 8.18 15.79
N GLY A 193 6.17 8.08 16.94
CA GLY A 193 5.13 9.02 17.36
C GLY A 193 3.77 8.83 16.68
N VAL A 194 3.53 7.71 16.01
CA VAL A 194 2.29 7.44 15.26
C VAL A 194 1.55 6.24 15.84
N PRO A 195 0.67 6.43 16.85
CA PRO A 195 -0.18 5.35 17.34
C PRO A 195 -1.19 4.94 16.26
N LEU A 196 -1.16 3.65 15.88
CA LEU A 196 -2.01 3.12 14.82
C LEU A 196 -3.31 2.51 15.35
N ARG A 197 -4.41 2.77 14.66
CA ARG A 197 -5.65 1.98 14.73
C ARG A 197 -5.68 1.02 13.56
N MET A 198 -6.05 -0.24 13.79
CA MET A 198 -6.05 -1.29 12.76
C MET A 198 -7.43 -1.92 12.62
N TYR A 199 -7.79 -2.28 11.40
CA TYR A 199 -8.97 -3.07 11.08
C TYR A 199 -8.67 -4.01 9.91
N GLY A 200 -9.36 -5.14 9.87
CA GLY A 200 -9.30 -6.07 8.76
C GLY A 200 -9.88 -5.46 7.50
N LEU A 201 -9.45 -5.95 6.34
CA LEU A 201 -9.99 -5.51 5.07
C LEU A 201 -10.31 -6.71 4.19
N TRP A 202 -11.53 -6.75 3.65
CA TRP A 202 -12.02 -7.86 2.83
C TRP A 202 -12.81 -7.36 1.62
N PRO A 203 -12.70 -8.02 0.46
CA PRO A 203 -13.60 -7.75 -0.66
C PRO A 203 -15.03 -8.14 -0.30
N GLU A 204 -15.99 -7.35 -0.77
CA GLU A 204 -17.41 -7.66 -0.58
C GLU A 204 -17.80 -8.92 -1.37
N ALA A 205 -18.13 -10.01 -0.67
CA ALA A 205 -18.40 -11.30 -1.31
C ALA A 205 -19.55 -11.24 -2.35
N LYS A 206 -20.58 -10.44 -2.10
CA LYS A 206 -21.72 -10.25 -3.02
C LYS A 206 -21.31 -9.56 -4.33
N ALA A 207 -20.24 -8.78 -4.30
CA ALA A 207 -19.72 -8.05 -5.44
C ALA A 207 -18.76 -8.88 -6.30
N LEU A 208 -18.19 -9.97 -5.77
CA LEU A 208 -17.28 -10.86 -6.50
C LEU A 208 -17.98 -11.58 -7.66
N ILE A 209 -19.21 -12.06 -7.46
CA ILE A 209 -19.97 -12.79 -8.50
C ILE A 209 -20.24 -11.88 -9.71
N PRO A 210 -20.82 -10.67 -9.57
CA PRO A 210 -20.99 -9.75 -10.70
C PRO A 210 -19.67 -9.36 -11.37
N TRP A 211 -18.58 -9.18 -10.61
CA TRP A 211 -17.27 -8.87 -11.18
C TRP A 211 -16.73 -10.03 -12.03
N PHE A 212 -16.86 -11.26 -11.53
CA PHE A 212 -16.49 -12.48 -12.25
C PHE A 212 -17.26 -12.61 -13.59
N PHE A 213 -18.56 -12.29 -13.59
CA PHE A 213 -19.39 -12.28 -14.80
C PHE A 213 -19.29 -10.99 -15.64
N LYS A 214 -18.30 -10.12 -15.39
CA LYS A 214 -18.06 -8.87 -16.13
C LYS A 214 -19.20 -7.86 -16.08
N LEU A 215 -20.07 -7.96 -15.08
CA LEU A 215 -21.17 -7.02 -14.83
C LEU A 215 -20.72 -5.77 -14.04
N ARG A 216 -19.47 -5.75 -13.57
CA ARG A 216 -18.81 -4.60 -12.94
C ARG A 216 -17.30 -4.70 -13.09
N THR A 217 -16.61 -3.56 -12.96
CA THR A 217 -15.15 -3.45 -13.09
C THR A 217 -14.43 -3.39 -11.74
N THR A 218 -15.14 -3.16 -10.63
CA THR A 218 -14.55 -3.03 -9.30
C THR A 218 -15.31 -3.83 -8.24
N VAL A 219 -14.64 -4.17 -7.15
CA VAL A 219 -15.23 -4.85 -5.98
C VAL A 219 -14.99 -3.97 -4.76
N PRO A 220 -16.03 -3.50 -4.05
CA PRO A 220 -15.84 -2.71 -2.84
C PRO A 220 -15.11 -3.49 -1.74
N MET A 221 -14.29 -2.78 -0.96
CA MET A 221 -13.62 -3.33 0.21
C MET A 221 -14.34 -2.91 1.50
N PHE A 222 -14.61 -3.88 2.37
CA PHE A 222 -15.33 -3.69 3.63
C PHE A 222 -14.40 -3.88 4.84
N PRO A 223 -14.44 -2.97 5.84
CA PRO A 223 -13.64 -3.10 7.05
C PRO A 223 -14.21 -4.16 7.99
N THR A 224 -13.36 -4.98 8.61
CA THR A 224 -13.77 -5.99 9.60
C THR A 224 -12.99 -5.82 10.90
N LYS A 225 -13.47 -6.44 11.99
CA LYS A 225 -12.73 -6.46 13.26
C LYS A 225 -11.48 -7.35 13.21
N SER A 226 -11.44 -8.32 12.30
CA SER A 226 -10.36 -9.32 12.25
C SER A 226 -9.23 -8.86 11.35
N THR A 227 -8.08 -8.57 11.94
CA THR A 227 -6.85 -8.18 11.23
C THR A 227 -6.00 -9.38 10.79
N ASN A 228 -6.57 -10.59 10.81
CA ASN A 228 -5.81 -11.84 10.65
C ASN A 228 -5.35 -12.18 9.23
N VAL A 229 -5.86 -11.51 8.19
CA VAL A 229 -5.47 -11.81 6.80
C VAL A 229 -4.87 -10.57 6.15
N MET A 230 -5.70 -9.67 5.67
CA MET A 230 -5.28 -8.33 5.23
C MET A 230 -5.83 -7.33 6.24
N PHE A 231 -5.03 -6.32 6.55
CA PHE A 231 -5.44 -5.24 7.44
C PHE A 231 -4.97 -3.91 6.91
N GLN A 232 -5.68 -2.87 7.34
CA GLN A 232 -5.31 -1.49 7.12
C GLN A 232 -5.12 -0.83 8.48
N ALA A 233 -4.13 0.05 8.56
CA ALA A 233 -3.74 0.79 9.74
C ALA A 233 -3.69 2.28 9.42
N ILE A 234 -4.18 3.10 10.33
CA ILE A 234 -4.14 4.57 10.21
C ILE A 234 -3.79 5.21 11.54
N GLY A 235 -2.96 6.23 11.51
CA GLY A 235 -2.58 7.02 12.68
C GLY A 235 -2.20 8.44 12.32
N THR A 236 -2.17 9.30 13.34
CA THR A 236 -1.74 10.70 13.22
C THR A 236 -0.49 10.87 14.06
N LYS A 237 0.55 11.51 13.51
CA LYS A 237 1.79 11.75 14.24
C LYS A 237 1.56 12.74 15.37
N THR A 238 1.88 12.34 16.59
CA THR A 238 1.83 13.22 17.76
C THR A 238 2.97 14.22 17.69
N ALA A 239 2.72 15.47 18.06
CA ALA A 239 3.82 16.41 18.30
C ALA A 239 4.76 15.84 19.36
N ALA A 240 6.07 16.06 19.19
CA ALA A 240 7.02 15.82 20.26
C ALA A 240 6.54 16.62 21.49
N PRO A 241 6.59 16.04 22.71
CA PRO A 241 6.31 16.82 23.90
C PRO A 241 7.24 18.03 23.87
N SER A 242 6.65 19.23 23.84
CA SER A 242 7.39 20.49 23.91
C SER A 242 8.33 20.37 25.10
N GLY A 243 9.63 20.29 24.82
CA GLY A 243 10.63 20.24 25.88
C GLY A 243 10.42 21.45 26.77
N ASN A 244 9.95 21.23 27.99
CA ASN A 244 9.95 22.28 29.00
C ASN A 244 11.39 22.76 29.09
N GLY A 245 11.58 24.06 28.82
CA GLY A 245 12.85 24.72 28.88
C GLY A 245 13.60 24.35 30.16
N ARG A 246 14.86 23.99 29.97
CA ARG A 246 15.88 24.10 31.01
C ARG A 246 16.88 25.15 30.55
#